data_AF-A0A4Y9ZDT7-F1
#
_entry.id   AF-A0A4Y9ZDT7-F1
#
_cell.length_a   1.000
_cell.length_b   1.000
_cell.length_c   1.000
_cell.angle_alpha   90.00
_cell.angle_beta   90.00
_cell.angle_gamma   90.00
#
_symmetry.space_group_name_H-M   'P 1'
#
loop_
_entity.id
_entity.type
_entity.pdbx_description
1 polymer ?
#
loop_
_entity_poly.entity_id
_entity_poly.type
_entity_poly.pdbx_seq_one_letter_code
_entity_poly.pdbx_strand_id
1 'polypeptide(L)'
;MCSLSAKTRRASSGRAGMAEAIPEANTDASTHAALRSNHACAYLPGARTRQDVTRRGAMERAIAILEWGADLSMSSDARTASLYNMTTSWTHEFDTPAFKGKVSFPTGVFIDGKFSQGSTGKTIDVINSTNGKVITSIAEGTAEDVDRAVKAAKKAFETTWGLNTPGEQRGKLLNKLADLLEEHADEFAAIEAIDGGKAFTWARMIDVNATITTFRYYAGWAGKNSGQTIETSEGKLAYTRHEPIGVCGQIIPWNFPLLMASWKLGPALSTGNTVILKPSELTPLSALRLCSLIKEAGFPDGVVNVIVGYGQTVGEAISSHMDIDKVAFTGSNVVGRKIMESAARSNLKKVTLELGGKNPAIVFDDADLDKAVGWSVHGLLWNQGQVCSAASRFYVQAGIYDKYISALSARIAAIKVGDPFDVDTYQGPQISETHTDRIMGYIKSGQEQGANVLLGGERHKHKEDGYFVQPTIFTDVTSEMKIAKEEIFGPVGVFSKFTDEADIVKQANDTPYGLTASVFSQDINRALNVAHKLQAGTVFVNSASNMDMSVPFGGYKQSGIGRELGEYALANYTNVKAVHVNLGLQM
;
A
#
# COMPACT_ATOMS: atom_id res chain seq x y z
N MET A 1 52.74 13.44 25.97
CA MET A 1 52.32 13.55 27.38
C MET A 1 51.14 12.59 27.53
N CYS A 2 51.18 11.54 28.33
CA CYS A 2 51.15 11.54 29.81
C CYS A 2 49.94 12.30 30.35
N SER A 3 49.11 11.76 31.26
CA SER A 3 48.95 10.39 31.79
C SER A 3 47.87 10.41 32.88
N LEU A 4 47.16 9.29 33.13
CA LEU A 4 46.78 8.84 34.49
C LEU A 4 46.11 7.46 34.46
N SER A 5 46.15 6.72 35.59
CA SER A 5 45.57 5.36 35.70
C SER A 5 45.19 4.97 37.14
N ALA A 6 44.07 4.27 37.32
CA ALA A 6 43.64 3.54 38.52
C ALA A 6 42.38 2.71 38.11
N LYS A 7 42.11 1.42 38.40
CA LYS A 7 42.57 0.42 39.41
C LYS A 7 42.34 0.88 40.87
N THR A 8 41.58 0.22 41.76
CA THR A 8 40.85 -1.09 41.73
C THR A 8 39.73 -1.05 42.85
N ARG A 9 39.07 -2.10 43.42
CA ARG A 9 39.23 -3.57 43.54
C ARG A 9 37.90 -4.24 44.02
N ARG A 10 37.81 -5.58 43.87
CA ARG A 10 37.24 -6.67 44.75
C ARG A 10 36.40 -6.32 46.01
N ALA A 11 35.48 -7.16 46.52
CA ALA A 11 34.89 -8.46 46.10
C ALA A 11 33.78 -8.95 47.10
N SER A 12 33.13 -10.11 46.81
CA SER A 12 32.53 -11.09 47.77
C SER A 12 31.33 -10.66 48.65
N SER A 13 30.40 -11.53 49.12
CA SER A 13 30.08 -12.97 48.88
C SER A 13 28.78 -13.40 49.62
N GLY A 14 28.14 -14.51 49.23
CA GLY A 14 27.07 -15.21 50.00
C GLY A 14 25.70 -15.24 49.27
N ARG A 15 24.95 -16.34 49.01
CA ARG A 15 25.03 -17.83 49.09
C ARG A 15 23.88 -18.43 49.93
N ALA A 16 23.25 -19.50 49.41
CA ALA A 16 22.05 -20.20 49.91
C ALA A 16 20.75 -19.37 49.82
N GLY A 17 19.53 -19.93 49.75
CA GLY A 17 19.02 -21.32 49.69
C GLY A 17 17.49 -21.24 49.95
N MET A 18 16.58 -22.08 49.47
CA MET A 18 16.59 -23.52 49.15
C MET A 18 15.66 -23.80 47.95
N ALA A 19 15.58 -25.06 47.52
CA ALA A 19 14.49 -25.59 46.70
C ALA A 19 13.86 -26.79 47.42
N GLU A 20 12.55 -26.98 47.29
CA GLU A 20 11.91 -28.25 47.62
C GLU A 20 10.63 -28.44 46.82
N ALA A 21 10.36 -29.68 46.44
CA ALA A 21 9.15 -30.10 45.73
C ALA A 21 8.93 -31.59 46.02
N ILE A 22 7.68 -32.00 46.28
CA ILE A 22 7.20 -33.39 46.20
C ILE A 22 5.66 -33.39 46.16
N PRO A 23 5.00 -34.32 45.44
CA PRO A 23 3.54 -34.44 45.36
C PRO A 23 3.00 -35.57 46.25
N GLU A 24 1.68 -35.68 46.39
CA GLU A 24 0.98 -36.99 46.37
C GLU A 24 -0.52 -36.85 46.04
N ALA A 25 -1.26 -37.98 46.01
CA ALA A 25 -2.54 -38.14 45.31
C ALA A 25 -3.66 -38.81 46.17
N ASN A 26 -4.63 -39.46 45.50
CA ASN A 26 -5.79 -40.21 46.03
C ASN A 26 -6.95 -39.32 46.56
N THR A 27 -8.23 -39.69 46.45
CA THR A 27 -8.95 -40.89 45.92
C THR A 27 -10.39 -40.47 45.46
N ASP A 28 -11.28 -41.24 44.81
CA ASP A 28 -11.33 -42.66 44.41
C ASP A 28 -12.32 -42.91 43.22
N ALA A 29 -12.42 -44.19 42.79
CA ALA A 29 -13.61 -45.02 42.48
C ALA A 29 -14.99 -44.41 42.11
N SER A 30 -15.84 -45.07 41.28
CA SER A 30 -15.71 -46.34 40.53
C SER A 30 -16.88 -46.58 39.53
N THR A 31 -16.68 -47.47 38.54
CA THR A 31 -17.61 -48.48 37.92
C THR A 31 -19.07 -48.11 37.55
N HIS A 32 -19.79 -48.67 36.55
CA HIS A 32 -19.78 -49.90 35.73
C HIS A 32 -20.47 -49.52 34.36
N ALA A 33 -20.26 -50.09 33.15
CA ALA A 33 -20.31 -51.49 32.65
C ALA A 33 -21.68 -52.20 32.81
N ALA A 34 -22.28 -52.95 31.88
CA ALA A 34 -22.18 -53.14 30.43
C ALA A 34 -23.43 -53.96 29.97
N LEU A 35 -23.46 -54.47 28.71
CA LEU A 35 -24.40 -55.51 28.17
C LEU A 35 -25.84 -55.01 27.84
N ARG A 36 -26.43 -55.23 26.64
CA ARG A 36 -26.88 -56.46 25.90
C ARG A 36 -28.14 -57.11 26.51
N SER A 37 -29.15 -57.60 25.76
CA SER A 37 -29.42 -57.61 24.29
C SER A 37 -30.77 -58.29 23.89
N ASN A 38 -31.25 -58.00 22.67
CA ASN A 38 -31.93 -58.91 21.72
C ASN A 38 -33.41 -59.36 21.82
N HIS A 39 -33.91 -59.75 20.62
CA HIS A 39 -35.12 -60.53 20.25
C HIS A 39 -36.47 -59.78 20.17
N ALA A 40 -37.43 -60.17 19.32
CA ALA A 40 -37.57 -61.38 18.48
C ALA A 40 -38.04 -61.09 17.02
N CYS A 41 -38.28 -62.14 16.20
CA CYS A 41 -38.64 -62.05 14.77
C CYS A 41 -39.64 -63.17 14.35
N ALA A 42 -40.65 -62.84 13.52
CA ALA A 42 -41.60 -63.73 12.83
C ALA A 42 -42.49 -62.92 11.84
N TYR A 43 -43.15 -63.44 10.79
CA TYR A 43 -42.82 -64.50 9.82
C TYR A 43 -43.66 -64.26 8.52
N LEU A 44 -43.44 -65.04 7.45
CA LEU A 44 -44.03 -64.90 6.08
C LEU A 44 -45.44 -65.55 5.95
N PRO A 45 -46.20 -65.53 4.80
CA PRO A 45 -45.78 -65.27 3.40
C PRO A 45 -46.76 -64.57 2.39
N GLY A 46 -46.20 -64.13 1.24
CA GLY A 46 -46.60 -64.71 -0.07
C GLY A 46 -47.47 -63.93 -1.07
N ALA A 47 -46.85 -63.36 -2.12
CA ALA A 47 -47.37 -63.32 -3.51
C ALA A 47 -46.24 -62.95 -4.51
N ARG A 48 -46.36 -63.33 -5.80
CA ARG A 48 -45.41 -62.97 -6.88
C ARG A 48 -46.12 -62.21 -8.01
N THR A 49 -45.51 -61.14 -8.51
CA THR A 49 -45.62 -60.70 -9.91
C THR A 49 -44.34 -59.97 -10.35
N ARG A 50 -44.10 -59.89 -11.67
CA ARG A 50 -42.90 -59.28 -12.26
C ARG A 50 -43.07 -57.78 -12.47
N GLN A 51 -42.18 -56.95 -11.93
CA GLN A 51 -41.81 -55.65 -12.51
C GLN A 51 -40.53 -55.09 -11.87
N ASP A 52 -39.41 -55.78 -12.14
CA ASP A 52 -38.08 -55.26 -11.86
C ASP A 52 -37.52 -54.53 -13.10
N VAL A 53 -36.45 -53.74 -12.91
CA VAL A 53 -35.85 -52.85 -13.92
C VAL A 53 -36.77 -51.69 -14.36
N THR A 54 -36.86 -50.67 -13.50
CA THR A 54 -37.07 -49.24 -13.89
C THR A 54 -36.90 -48.27 -12.72
N ARG A 55 -37.21 -48.69 -11.48
CA ARG A 55 -37.33 -47.77 -10.33
C ARG A 55 -36.01 -47.17 -9.78
N ARG A 56 -34.83 -47.76 -10.02
CA ARG A 56 -33.56 -47.20 -9.49
C ARG A 56 -33.23 -45.82 -10.08
N GLY A 57 -33.27 -45.69 -11.42
CA GLY A 57 -32.96 -44.44 -12.12
C GLY A 57 -33.99 -43.32 -11.97
N ALA A 58 -35.00 -43.49 -11.12
CA ALA A 58 -35.91 -42.42 -10.69
C ALA A 58 -35.56 -41.89 -9.28
N MET A 59 -35.06 -42.76 -8.39
CA MET A 59 -34.72 -42.41 -7.01
C MET A 59 -33.41 -41.60 -6.92
N GLU A 60 -32.41 -41.94 -7.73
CA GLU A 60 -31.17 -41.16 -7.86
C GLU A 60 -31.43 -39.76 -8.42
N ARG A 61 -32.40 -39.61 -9.34
CA ARG A 61 -32.84 -38.30 -9.83
C ARG A 61 -33.70 -37.53 -8.83
N ALA A 62 -34.46 -38.19 -7.97
CA ALA A 62 -35.16 -37.53 -6.87
C ALA A 62 -34.19 -36.96 -5.83
N ILE A 63 -33.09 -37.66 -5.53
CA ILE A 63 -32.01 -37.17 -4.65
C ILE A 63 -31.30 -35.97 -5.30
N ALA A 64 -30.89 -36.08 -6.56
CA ALA A 64 -30.24 -34.96 -7.27
C ALA A 64 -31.14 -33.70 -7.37
N ILE A 65 -32.46 -33.87 -7.50
CA ILE A 65 -33.43 -32.74 -7.49
C ILE A 65 -33.62 -32.15 -6.09
N LEU A 66 -33.49 -32.94 -5.01
CA LEU A 66 -33.49 -32.42 -3.64
C LEU A 66 -32.17 -31.69 -3.30
N GLU A 67 -31.03 -32.18 -3.80
CA GLU A 67 -29.73 -31.53 -3.62
C GLU A 67 -29.61 -30.21 -4.39
N TRP A 68 -30.17 -30.12 -5.61
CA TRP A 68 -30.35 -28.82 -6.32
C TRP A 68 -31.45 -27.95 -5.72
N GLY A 69 -32.49 -28.54 -5.11
CA GLY A 69 -33.59 -27.83 -4.49
C GLY A 69 -33.23 -27.16 -3.15
N ALA A 70 -32.26 -27.71 -2.41
CA ALA A 70 -31.84 -27.19 -1.12
C ALA A 70 -31.27 -25.76 -1.20
N ASP A 71 -30.36 -25.51 -2.15
CA ASP A 71 -29.72 -24.19 -2.34
C ASP A 71 -30.76 -23.10 -2.68
N LEU A 72 -31.80 -23.44 -3.47
CA LEU A 72 -32.90 -22.54 -3.81
C LEU A 72 -33.87 -22.22 -2.65
N SER A 73 -33.72 -22.85 -1.48
CA SER A 73 -34.61 -22.63 -0.32
C SER A 73 -34.07 -21.66 0.75
N MET A 74 -32.79 -21.29 0.68
CA MET A 74 -32.20 -20.34 1.62
C MET A 74 -32.64 -18.90 1.29
N SER A 75 -33.05 -18.14 2.31
CA SER A 75 -33.27 -16.69 2.17
C SER A 75 -31.97 -15.98 1.78
N SER A 76 -32.09 -14.76 1.23
CA SER A 76 -30.95 -13.85 0.97
C SER A 76 -29.97 -13.83 2.14
N ASP A 77 -30.51 -13.57 3.32
CA ASP A 77 -29.79 -13.33 4.56
C ASP A 77 -29.04 -14.59 5.01
N ALA A 78 -29.64 -15.77 4.80
CA ALA A 78 -29.02 -17.05 5.11
C ALA A 78 -27.88 -17.41 4.13
N ARG A 79 -28.02 -17.09 2.84
CA ARG A 79 -26.92 -17.26 1.86
C ARG A 79 -25.76 -16.30 2.15
N THR A 80 -26.06 -15.04 2.42
CA THR A 80 -25.06 -14.02 2.79
C THR A 80 -24.34 -14.39 4.09
N ALA A 81 -25.06 -14.92 5.09
CA ALA A 81 -24.45 -15.48 6.30
C ALA A 81 -23.55 -16.71 6.02
N SER A 82 -23.85 -17.53 5.02
CA SER A 82 -22.98 -18.63 4.59
C SER A 82 -21.68 -18.13 3.95
N LEU A 83 -21.77 -17.15 3.04
CA LEU A 83 -20.60 -16.47 2.43
C LEU A 83 -19.65 -15.88 3.49
N TYR A 84 -20.21 -15.34 4.58
CA TYR A 84 -19.43 -14.77 5.68
C TYR A 84 -18.65 -15.81 6.52
N ASN A 85 -18.89 -17.11 6.34
CA ASN A 85 -18.14 -18.19 6.97
C ASN A 85 -17.15 -18.91 6.04
N MET A 86 -17.07 -18.54 4.74
CA MET A 86 -16.20 -19.19 3.76
C MET A 86 -14.93 -18.40 3.45
N THR A 87 -13.77 -19.02 3.68
CA THR A 87 -12.45 -18.47 3.35
C THR A 87 -11.83 -19.19 2.16
N THR A 88 -11.62 -18.47 1.05
CA THR A 88 -10.70 -18.85 -0.02
C THR A 88 -9.26 -18.54 0.40
N SER A 89 -8.28 -19.24 -0.17
CA SER A 89 -6.86 -18.94 0.00
C SER A 89 -6.10 -19.08 -1.31
N TRP A 90 -5.08 -18.25 -1.47
CA TRP A 90 -4.04 -18.44 -2.47
C TRP A 90 -2.95 -19.33 -1.90
N THR A 91 -2.29 -20.10 -2.76
CA THR A 91 -1.08 -20.85 -2.41
C THR A 91 -0.21 -20.97 -3.65
N HIS A 92 1.06 -20.62 -3.52
CA HIS A 92 2.02 -20.63 -4.61
C HIS A 92 3.35 -21.22 -4.13
N GLU A 93 3.98 -22.02 -4.99
CA GLU A 93 5.28 -22.63 -4.74
C GLU A 93 6.27 -21.91 -5.67
N PHE A 94 7.03 -20.96 -5.13
CA PHE A 94 8.04 -20.25 -5.91
C PHE A 94 9.25 -21.17 -6.13
N ASP A 95 9.64 -21.37 -7.37
CA ASP A 95 10.92 -21.99 -7.74
C ASP A 95 11.67 -21.11 -8.74
N THR A 96 12.12 -19.94 -8.29
CA THR A 96 12.72 -18.90 -9.14
C THR A 96 14.20 -18.67 -8.80
N PRO A 97 14.97 -17.90 -9.62
CA PRO A 97 16.34 -17.54 -9.29
C PRO A 97 16.46 -16.64 -8.05
N ALA A 98 15.55 -15.68 -7.89
CA ALA A 98 15.60 -14.70 -6.80
C ALA A 98 14.91 -15.17 -5.50
N PHE A 99 13.88 -16.01 -5.59
CA PHE A 99 13.14 -16.52 -4.42
C PHE A 99 12.66 -17.96 -4.62
N LYS A 100 12.75 -18.78 -3.56
CA LYS A 100 12.25 -20.16 -3.53
C LYS A 100 11.50 -20.42 -2.23
N GLY A 101 10.33 -21.05 -2.31
CA GLY A 101 9.54 -21.46 -1.15
C GLY A 101 8.04 -21.31 -1.34
N LYS A 102 7.30 -21.85 -0.37
CA LYS A 102 5.84 -21.88 -0.37
C LYS A 102 5.22 -20.70 0.35
N VAL A 103 4.32 -20.01 -0.33
CA VAL A 103 3.52 -18.90 0.21
C VAL A 103 2.04 -19.30 0.22
N SER A 104 1.32 -19.01 1.30
CA SER A 104 -0.10 -19.38 1.46
C SER A 104 -0.81 -18.42 2.42
N PHE A 105 -1.93 -17.83 1.99
CA PHE A 105 -2.77 -16.96 2.82
C PHE A 105 -4.20 -16.77 2.27
N PRO A 106 -5.17 -16.34 3.09
CA PRO A 106 -6.55 -16.15 2.65
C PRO A 106 -6.73 -15.00 1.64
N THR A 107 -7.66 -15.15 0.69
CA THR A 107 -7.98 -14.17 -0.37
C THR A 107 -9.35 -13.50 -0.22
N GLY A 108 -9.96 -13.62 0.96
CA GLY A 108 -11.23 -12.98 1.29
C GLY A 108 -11.10 -11.49 1.64
N VAL A 109 -12.23 -10.80 1.80
CA VAL A 109 -12.26 -9.50 2.48
C VAL A 109 -11.92 -9.70 3.96
N PHE A 110 -11.17 -8.78 4.57
CA PHE A 110 -10.76 -8.85 5.97
C PHE A 110 -11.54 -7.82 6.81
N ILE A 111 -12.48 -8.28 7.65
CA ILE A 111 -13.39 -7.44 8.44
C ILE A 111 -13.55 -8.04 9.85
N ASP A 112 -13.59 -7.21 10.89
CA ASP A 112 -13.76 -7.65 12.30
C ASP A 112 -12.79 -8.80 12.68
N GLY A 113 -11.53 -8.66 12.25
CA GLY A 113 -10.44 -9.61 12.50
C GLY A 113 -10.51 -10.94 11.74
N LYS A 114 -11.41 -11.08 10.76
CA LYS A 114 -11.70 -12.35 10.06
C LYS A 114 -11.67 -12.15 8.56
N PHE A 115 -11.26 -13.18 7.83
CA PHE A 115 -11.44 -13.25 6.39
C PHE A 115 -12.80 -13.85 6.05
N SER A 116 -13.47 -13.37 5.00
CA SER A 116 -14.67 -13.98 4.43
C SER A 116 -14.78 -13.73 2.92
N GLN A 117 -15.74 -14.35 2.24
CA GLN A 117 -16.16 -13.83 0.94
C GLN A 117 -16.77 -12.42 1.08
N GLY A 118 -16.74 -11.65 0.00
CA GLY A 118 -17.56 -10.43 -0.13
C GLY A 118 -19.04 -10.78 -0.28
N SER A 119 -19.94 -9.83 -0.04
CA SER A 119 -21.36 -10.12 0.20
C SER A 119 -22.13 -10.75 -0.96
N THR A 120 -21.59 -10.68 -2.19
CA THR A 120 -22.18 -11.29 -3.39
C THR A 120 -21.53 -12.61 -3.79
N GLY A 121 -20.46 -13.06 -3.13
CA GLY A 121 -19.72 -14.28 -3.46
C GLY A 121 -18.96 -14.24 -4.80
N LYS A 122 -18.89 -13.06 -5.44
CA LYS A 122 -18.11 -12.83 -6.66
C LYS A 122 -16.63 -12.71 -6.39
N THR A 123 -15.83 -12.81 -7.45
CA THR A 123 -14.37 -12.66 -7.41
C THR A 123 -13.83 -11.69 -8.46
N ILE A 124 -12.63 -11.18 -8.22
CA ILE A 124 -11.79 -10.46 -9.18
C ILE A 124 -10.57 -11.32 -9.49
N ASP A 125 -10.23 -11.47 -10.77
CA ASP A 125 -9.01 -12.17 -11.19
C ASP A 125 -7.80 -11.23 -11.13
N VAL A 126 -6.74 -11.70 -10.49
CA VAL A 126 -5.45 -11.00 -10.36
C VAL A 126 -4.53 -11.51 -11.47
N ILE A 127 -3.92 -10.61 -12.25
CA ILE A 127 -3.24 -10.97 -13.51
C ILE A 127 -1.72 -10.79 -13.40
N ASN A 128 -0.95 -11.81 -13.79
CA ASN A 128 0.50 -11.71 -13.88
C ASN A 128 0.90 -10.89 -15.12
N SER A 129 1.40 -9.68 -14.88
CA SER A 129 1.85 -8.74 -15.91
C SER A 129 3.00 -9.27 -16.81
N THR A 130 3.71 -10.31 -16.38
CA THR A 130 4.79 -10.95 -17.15
C THR A 130 4.27 -11.78 -18.32
N ASN A 131 3.02 -12.27 -18.26
CA ASN A 131 2.49 -13.23 -19.25
C ASN A 131 0.96 -13.17 -19.50
N GLY A 132 0.24 -12.22 -18.88
CA GLY A 132 -1.21 -12.02 -19.05
C GLY A 132 -2.12 -13.08 -18.43
N LYS A 133 -1.59 -14.04 -17.65
CA LYS A 133 -2.35 -15.16 -17.09
C LYS A 133 -2.82 -14.85 -15.66
N VAL A 134 -3.95 -15.44 -15.25
CA VAL A 134 -4.48 -15.29 -13.88
C VAL A 134 -3.53 -15.95 -12.86
N ILE A 135 -3.14 -15.19 -11.82
CA ILE A 135 -2.40 -15.66 -10.64
C ILE A 135 -3.35 -16.40 -9.70
N THR A 136 -4.48 -15.76 -9.41
CA THR A 136 -5.54 -16.25 -8.52
C THR A 136 -6.79 -15.38 -8.65
N SER A 137 -7.89 -15.83 -8.06
CA SER A 137 -9.11 -15.04 -7.91
C SER A 137 -9.30 -14.67 -6.43
N ILE A 138 -9.54 -13.39 -6.16
CA ILE A 138 -9.78 -12.81 -4.83
C ILE A 138 -11.26 -12.45 -4.66
N ALA A 139 -11.76 -12.30 -3.43
CA ALA A 139 -13.15 -11.92 -3.20
C ALA A 139 -13.46 -10.47 -3.68
N GLU A 140 -14.56 -10.28 -4.42
CA GLU A 140 -15.10 -8.95 -4.75
C GLU A 140 -15.92 -8.42 -3.57
N GLY A 141 -15.36 -7.46 -2.83
CA GLY A 141 -16.09 -6.69 -1.82
C GLY A 141 -17.06 -5.69 -2.46
N THR A 142 -18.16 -5.40 -1.77
CA THR A 142 -19.21 -4.47 -2.23
C THR A 142 -19.39 -3.28 -1.28
N ALA A 143 -20.36 -2.40 -1.57
CA ALA A 143 -20.78 -1.36 -0.64
C ALA A 143 -21.31 -1.94 0.69
N GLU A 144 -21.96 -3.11 0.68
CA GLU A 144 -22.39 -3.79 1.91
C GLU A 144 -21.18 -4.21 2.76
N ASP A 145 -20.09 -4.66 2.14
CA ASP A 145 -18.86 -4.97 2.88
C ASP A 145 -18.22 -3.71 3.48
N VAL A 146 -18.31 -2.56 2.81
CA VAL A 146 -17.91 -1.27 3.38
C VAL A 146 -18.77 -0.94 4.60
N ASP A 147 -20.09 -1.05 4.52
CA ASP A 147 -20.99 -0.87 5.67
C ASP A 147 -20.64 -1.81 6.84
N ARG A 148 -20.29 -3.08 6.57
CA ARG A 148 -19.84 -4.04 7.60
C ARG A 148 -18.53 -3.58 8.24
N ALA A 149 -17.56 -3.15 7.45
CA ALA A 149 -16.28 -2.65 7.94
C ALA A 149 -16.42 -1.34 8.71
N VAL A 150 -17.32 -0.42 8.33
CA VAL A 150 -17.60 0.79 9.11
C VAL A 150 -18.19 0.44 10.48
N LYS A 151 -19.15 -0.49 10.54
CA LYS A 151 -19.73 -0.97 11.80
C LYS A 151 -18.67 -1.59 12.71
N ALA A 152 -17.74 -2.38 12.16
CA ALA A 152 -16.62 -2.94 12.91
C ALA A 152 -15.61 -1.86 13.37
N ALA A 153 -15.19 -0.97 12.47
CA ALA A 153 -14.23 0.11 12.74
C ALA A 153 -14.74 1.11 13.78
N LYS A 154 -16.03 1.45 13.74
CA LYS A 154 -16.68 2.36 14.70
C LYS A 154 -16.78 1.73 16.09
N LYS A 155 -17.27 0.49 16.18
CA LYS A 155 -17.29 -0.31 17.41
C LYS A 155 -15.88 -0.43 18.02
N ALA A 156 -14.86 -0.73 17.22
CA ALA A 156 -13.49 -0.84 17.68
C ALA A 156 -12.94 0.51 18.20
N PHE A 157 -13.20 1.61 17.49
CA PHE A 157 -12.81 2.96 17.91
C PHE A 157 -13.44 3.35 19.26
N GLU A 158 -14.73 3.05 19.43
CA GLU A 158 -15.50 3.36 20.64
C GLU A 158 -15.11 2.50 21.84
N THR A 159 -14.68 1.24 21.65
CA THR A 159 -14.55 0.26 22.75
C THR A 159 -13.15 -0.32 23.01
N THR A 160 -12.30 -0.50 21.99
CA THR A 160 -11.00 -1.21 22.12
C THR A 160 -9.81 -0.38 21.65
N TRP A 161 -10.01 0.66 20.85
CA TRP A 161 -8.95 1.44 20.21
C TRP A 161 -9.08 2.94 20.52
N GLY A 162 -8.40 3.80 19.76
CA GLY A 162 -8.40 5.24 19.98
C GLY A 162 -7.84 5.61 21.34
N LEU A 163 -8.65 6.29 22.15
CA LEU A 163 -8.29 6.69 23.50
C LEU A 163 -8.41 5.55 24.53
N ASN A 164 -9.04 4.42 24.18
CA ASN A 164 -9.15 3.23 25.04
C ASN A 164 -7.85 2.43 25.08
N THR A 165 -7.00 2.52 24.06
CA THR A 165 -5.65 1.92 24.04
C THR A 165 -4.58 3.02 24.12
N PRO A 166 -3.77 3.08 25.19
CA PRO A 166 -2.70 4.06 25.34
C PRO A 166 -1.68 4.05 24.19
N GLY A 167 -1.09 5.22 23.90
CA GLY A 167 -0.16 5.40 22.79
C GLY A 167 1.06 4.47 22.80
N GLU A 168 1.56 4.12 24.00
CA GLU A 168 2.62 3.12 24.17
C GLU A 168 2.20 1.74 23.62
N GLN A 169 0.97 1.31 23.91
CA GLN A 169 0.46 0.00 23.49
C GLN A 169 0.15 -0.03 21.99
N ARG A 170 -0.33 1.07 21.41
CA ARG A 170 -0.44 1.22 19.94
C ARG A 170 0.94 1.14 19.27
N GLY A 171 1.95 1.77 19.87
CA GLY A 171 3.35 1.68 19.42
C GLY A 171 3.92 0.26 19.48
N LYS A 172 3.67 -0.47 20.58
CA LYS A 172 4.06 -1.89 20.72
C LYS A 172 3.50 -2.78 19.61
N LEU A 173 2.22 -2.61 19.26
CA LEU A 173 1.57 -3.36 18.18
C LEU A 173 2.14 -3.01 16.80
N LEU A 174 2.42 -1.73 16.53
CA LEU A 174 3.04 -1.27 15.28
C LEU A 174 4.48 -1.79 15.12
N ASN A 175 5.28 -1.83 16.20
CA ASN A 175 6.61 -2.46 16.18
C ASN A 175 6.51 -3.95 15.88
N LYS A 176 5.66 -4.70 16.61
CA LYS A 176 5.51 -6.15 16.38
C LYS A 176 5.06 -6.46 14.94
N LEU A 177 4.21 -5.64 14.33
CA LEU A 177 3.85 -5.76 12.92
C LEU A 177 5.05 -5.55 11.99
N ALA A 178 5.92 -4.59 12.29
CA ALA A 178 7.14 -4.34 11.52
C ALA A 178 8.18 -5.46 11.70
N ASP A 179 8.27 -6.06 12.89
CA ASP A 179 9.17 -7.18 13.17
C ASP A 179 8.71 -8.45 12.43
N LEU A 180 7.39 -8.74 12.41
CA LEU A 180 6.80 -9.81 11.59
C LEU A 180 6.97 -9.57 10.07
N LEU A 181 6.92 -8.30 9.63
CA LEU A 181 7.21 -7.93 8.23
C LEU A 181 8.70 -8.12 7.88
N GLU A 182 9.61 -7.98 8.84
CA GLU A 182 11.04 -8.22 8.66
C GLU A 182 11.36 -9.71 8.60
N GLU A 183 10.70 -10.54 9.41
CA GLU A 183 10.76 -12.01 9.35
C GLU A 183 10.27 -12.54 7.99
N HIS A 184 9.17 -12.01 7.47
CA HIS A 184 8.60 -12.39 6.18
C HIS A 184 9.08 -11.55 4.97
N ALA A 185 10.19 -10.81 5.10
CA ALA A 185 10.53 -9.77 4.13
C ALA A 185 10.77 -10.27 2.68
N ASP A 186 11.34 -11.48 2.51
CA ASP A 186 11.54 -12.09 1.19
C ASP A 186 10.22 -12.60 0.58
N GLU A 187 9.30 -13.10 1.41
CA GLU A 187 7.95 -13.50 0.99
C GLU A 187 7.15 -12.29 0.48
N PHE A 188 7.17 -11.17 1.20
CA PHE A 188 6.51 -9.94 0.75
C PHE A 188 7.12 -9.38 -0.54
N ALA A 189 8.44 -9.49 -0.73
CA ALA A 189 9.09 -9.10 -1.97
C ALA A 189 8.70 -10.00 -3.15
N ALA A 190 8.52 -11.31 -2.93
CA ALA A 190 8.03 -12.24 -3.94
C ALA A 190 6.58 -11.97 -4.32
N ILE A 191 5.72 -11.63 -3.34
CA ILE A 191 4.33 -11.21 -3.60
C ILE A 191 4.32 -9.91 -4.42
N GLU A 192 5.04 -8.88 -4.00
CA GLU A 192 5.15 -7.60 -4.73
C GLU A 192 5.71 -7.75 -6.16
N ALA A 193 6.56 -8.75 -6.41
CA ALA A 193 7.12 -9.03 -7.73
C ALA A 193 6.16 -9.78 -8.67
N ILE A 194 5.45 -10.81 -8.19
CA ILE A 194 4.48 -11.55 -9.02
C ILE A 194 3.19 -10.75 -9.27
N ASP A 195 2.75 -9.97 -8.28
CA ASP A 195 1.51 -9.18 -8.30
C ASP A 195 1.73 -7.86 -9.07
N GLY A 196 2.77 -7.11 -8.73
CA GLY A 196 3.05 -5.79 -9.31
C GLY A 196 3.92 -5.78 -10.57
N GLY A 197 4.55 -6.91 -10.94
CA GLY A 197 5.52 -6.96 -12.04
C GLY A 197 6.83 -6.19 -11.76
N LYS A 198 7.10 -5.83 -10.52
CA LYS A 198 8.31 -5.09 -10.09
C LYS A 198 9.45 -6.07 -9.84
N ALA A 199 10.68 -5.75 -10.27
CA ALA A 199 11.83 -6.61 -10.02
C ALA A 199 11.99 -6.93 -8.51
N PHE A 200 12.17 -8.21 -8.17
CA PHE A 200 12.24 -8.69 -6.79
C PHE A 200 13.27 -7.95 -5.95
N THR A 201 14.43 -7.65 -6.54
CA THR A 201 15.53 -6.89 -5.90
C THR A 201 15.07 -5.50 -5.45
N TRP A 202 14.34 -4.76 -6.29
CA TRP A 202 13.78 -3.46 -5.91
C TRP A 202 12.69 -3.58 -4.85
N ALA A 203 11.77 -4.53 -4.99
CA ALA A 203 10.73 -4.79 -3.99
C ALA A 203 11.33 -5.11 -2.62
N ARG A 204 12.39 -5.93 -2.58
CA ARG A 204 13.05 -6.35 -1.34
C ARG A 204 13.90 -5.25 -0.69
N MET A 205 14.64 -4.49 -1.49
CA MET A 205 15.58 -3.48 -1.01
C MET A 205 14.91 -2.15 -0.66
N ILE A 206 13.83 -1.78 -1.36
CA ILE A 206 13.15 -0.50 -1.17
C ILE A 206 11.75 -0.72 -0.58
N ASP A 207 10.80 -1.30 -1.31
CA ASP A 207 9.39 -1.34 -0.90
C ASP A 207 9.17 -1.98 0.49
N VAL A 208 9.65 -3.20 0.70
CA VAL A 208 9.50 -3.94 1.96
C VAL A 208 10.29 -3.26 3.09
N ASN A 209 11.53 -2.84 2.83
CA ASN A 209 12.38 -2.17 3.81
C ASN A 209 11.80 -0.80 4.26
N ALA A 210 11.27 -0.01 3.32
CA ALA A 210 10.60 1.25 3.61
C ALA A 210 9.24 1.03 4.30
N THR A 211 8.54 -0.08 4.03
CA THR A 211 7.33 -0.50 4.76
C THR A 211 7.64 -0.76 6.24
N ILE A 212 8.63 -1.60 6.52
CA ILE A 212 9.10 -1.92 7.89
C ILE A 212 9.53 -0.63 8.60
N THR A 213 10.33 0.20 7.92
CA THR A 213 10.80 1.50 8.44
C THR A 213 9.64 2.45 8.76
N THR A 214 8.62 2.51 7.90
CA THR A 214 7.41 3.34 8.10
C THR A 214 6.65 2.91 9.35
N PHE A 215 6.42 1.61 9.53
CA PHE A 215 5.74 1.11 10.74
C PHE A 215 6.56 1.35 12.02
N ARG A 216 7.88 1.13 12.01
CA ARG A 216 8.78 1.45 13.16
C ARG A 216 8.81 2.95 13.47
N TYR A 217 8.85 3.81 12.45
CA TYR A 217 8.78 5.27 12.62
C TYR A 217 7.49 5.70 13.31
N TYR A 218 6.33 5.23 12.84
CA TYR A 218 5.04 5.59 13.42
C TYR A 218 4.72 4.88 14.75
N ALA A 219 5.31 3.72 15.02
CA ALA A 219 5.33 3.14 16.36
C ALA A 219 5.99 4.09 17.37
N GLY A 220 7.10 4.73 16.96
CA GLY A 220 7.78 5.77 17.73
C GLY A 220 6.87 6.98 18.06
N TRP A 221 5.97 7.35 17.15
CA TRP A 221 5.06 8.50 17.30
C TRP A 221 3.80 8.25 18.15
N ALA A 222 3.42 6.99 18.38
CA ALA A 222 2.08 6.66 18.88
C ALA A 222 1.75 7.23 20.28
N GLY A 223 2.77 7.52 21.09
CA GLY A 223 2.67 8.23 22.37
C GLY A 223 3.30 9.64 22.40
N LYS A 224 3.60 10.24 21.24
CA LYS A 224 4.35 11.52 21.13
C LYS A 224 3.60 12.65 20.41
N ASN A 225 2.42 12.41 19.86
CA ASN A 225 1.58 13.49 19.31
C ASN A 225 0.93 14.31 20.43
N SER A 226 1.60 15.38 20.87
CA SER A 226 1.17 16.27 21.95
C SER A 226 0.44 17.52 21.45
N GLY A 227 -0.59 17.94 22.19
CA GLY A 227 -1.12 19.31 22.09
C GLY A 227 -0.25 20.34 22.81
N GLN A 228 -0.78 21.55 22.97
CA GLN A 228 -0.08 22.72 23.53
C GLN A 228 -0.80 23.26 24.77
N THR A 229 -0.07 23.77 25.76
CA THR A 229 -0.59 24.74 26.73
C THR A 229 -0.45 26.14 26.14
N ILE A 230 -1.50 26.96 26.22
CA ILE A 230 -1.56 28.28 25.60
C ILE A 230 -1.70 29.34 26.70
N GLU A 231 -0.73 30.24 26.80
CA GLU A 231 -0.76 31.38 27.71
C GLU A 231 -1.91 32.32 27.34
N THR A 232 -2.71 32.75 28.33
CA THR A 232 -3.78 33.73 28.11
C THR A 232 -3.91 34.73 29.27
N SER A 233 -4.15 34.25 30.50
CA SER A 233 -4.09 35.03 31.73
C SER A 233 -4.11 34.09 32.95
N GLU A 234 -3.64 34.56 34.12
CA GLU A 234 -3.68 33.79 35.37
C GLU A 234 -5.08 33.23 35.71
N GLY A 235 -6.14 33.96 35.34
CA GLY A 235 -7.52 33.52 35.55
C GLY A 235 -7.98 32.40 34.60
N LYS A 236 -7.16 31.93 33.65
CA LYS A 236 -7.58 31.00 32.60
C LYS A 236 -6.45 30.08 32.11
N LEU A 237 -6.61 28.78 32.39
CA LEU A 237 -5.85 27.74 31.70
C LEU A 237 -6.49 27.44 30.33
N ALA A 238 -5.70 27.53 29.26
CA ALA A 238 -6.07 27.06 27.93
C ALA A 238 -5.08 25.99 27.46
N TYR A 239 -5.57 24.91 26.86
CA TYR A 239 -4.74 23.87 26.26
C TYR A 239 -5.43 23.18 25.09
N THR A 240 -4.68 22.51 24.23
CA THR A 240 -5.21 21.69 23.13
C THR A 240 -4.99 20.21 23.37
N ARG A 241 -5.86 19.38 22.78
CA ARG A 241 -5.70 17.94 22.63
C ARG A 241 -5.68 17.59 21.15
N HIS A 242 -4.77 16.72 20.74
CA HIS A 242 -4.80 16.09 19.42
C HIS A 242 -5.45 14.72 19.58
N GLU A 243 -6.76 14.65 19.34
CA GLU A 243 -7.54 13.42 19.43
C GLU A 243 -7.59 12.75 18.05
N PRO A 244 -7.63 11.41 17.93
CA PRO A 244 -7.87 10.76 16.64
C PRO A 244 -9.21 11.22 16.04
N ILE A 245 -9.31 11.19 14.72
CA ILE A 245 -10.50 11.65 13.99
C ILE A 245 -11.66 10.66 14.13
N GLY A 246 -11.40 9.35 13.99
CA GLY A 246 -12.44 8.32 14.00
C GLY A 246 -12.13 7.19 13.00
N VAL A 247 -13.13 6.87 12.17
CA VAL A 247 -13.02 5.88 11.09
C VAL A 247 -12.38 6.52 9.86
N CYS A 248 -11.23 5.99 9.44
CA CYS A 248 -10.48 6.46 8.29
C CYS A 248 -10.64 5.52 7.08
N GLY A 249 -11.32 6.00 6.03
CA GLY A 249 -11.31 5.37 4.71
C GLY A 249 -9.99 5.66 3.99
N GLN A 250 -9.34 4.62 3.47
CA GLN A 250 -8.01 4.72 2.86
C GLN A 250 -8.01 3.97 1.52
N ILE A 251 -7.62 4.65 0.43
CA ILE A 251 -7.61 4.10 -0.93
C ILE A 251 -6.21 4.27 -1.52
N ILE A 252 -5.60 3.17 -1.97
CA ILE A 252 -4.21 3.15 -2.46
C ILE A 252 -4.10 2.60 -3.89
N PRO A 253 -3.08 3.03 -4.66
CA PRO A 253 -2.81 2.58 -6.02
C PRO A 253 -2.10 1.22 -6.04
N TRP A 254 -1.83 0.75 -7.26
CA TRP A 254 -1.20 -0.54 -7.56
C TRP A 254 0.33 -0.51 -7.69
N ASN A 255 0.97 0.66 -7.72
CA ASN A 255 2.38 0.76 -8.08
C ASN A 255 3.34 0.43 -6.92
N PHE A 256 2.99 0.80 -5.69
CA PHE A 256 3.75 0.46 -4.48
C PHE A 256 2.82 -0.09 -3.38
N PRO A 257 2.11 -1.22 -3.59
CA PRO A 257 0.94 -1.60 -2.77
C PRO A 257 1.23 -1.73 -1.28
N LEU A 258 2.24 -2.52 -0.89
CA LEU A 258 2.61 -2.71 0.51
C LEU A 258 3.11 -1.40 1.16
N LEU A 259 3.94 -0.64 0.44
CA LEU A 259 4.50 0.61 0.94
C LEU A 259 3.40 1.67 1.13
N MET A 260 2.50 1.83 0.16
CA MET A 260 1.35 2.71 0.26
C MET A 260 0.40 2.29 1.38
N ALA A 261 0.22 0.98 1.63
CA ALA A 261 -0.51 0.51 2.81
C ALA A 261 0.15 0.99 4.11
N SER A 262 1.48 0.92 4.24
CA SER A 262 2.18 1.43 5.43
C SER A 262 2.10 2.95 5.60
N TRP A 263 2.20 3.73 4.51
CA TRP A 263 2.08 5.20 4.53
C TRP A 263 0.70 5.65 5.02
N LYS A 264 -0.34 4.86 4.75
CA LYS A 264 -1.73 5.11 5.21
C LYS A 264 -1.96 4.58 6.62
N LEU A 265 -1.62 3.32 6.89
CA LEU A 265 -1.89 2.62 8.16
C LEU A 265 -1.04 3.18 9.31
N GLY A 266 0.25 3.40 9.09
CA GLY A 266 1.20 3.87 10.10
C GLY A 266 0.73 5.11 10.89
N PRO A 267 0.51 6.28 10.25
CA PRO A 267 0.10 7.49 10.96
C PRO A 267 -1.33 7.37 11.53
N ALA A 268 -2.24 6.68 10.84
CA ALA A 268 -3.63 6.50 11.28
C ALA A 268 -3.71 5.68 12.58
N LEU A 269 -3.05 4.51 12.63
CA LEU A 269 -3.03 3.63 13.79
C LEU A 269 -2.21 4.22 14.94
N SER A 270 -1.10 4.91 14.63
CA SER A 270 -0.27 5.61 15.61
C SER A 270 -1.06 6.67 16.36
N THR A 271 -1.83 7.50 15.65
CA THR A 271 -2.73 8.51 16.24
C THR A 271 -3.98 7.92 16.93
N GLY A 272 -4.35 6.66 16.62
CA GLY A 272 -5.45 5.93 17.26
C GLY A 272 -6.74 5.83 16.45
N ASN A 273 -6.70 6.14 15.15
CA ASN A 273 -7.84 5.92 14.27
C ASN A 273 -8.03 4.42 13.97
N THR A 274 -9.25 4.03 13.60
CA THR A 274 -9.52 2.73 12.96
C THR A 274 -9.63 2.91 11.45
N VAL A 275 -9.39 1.85 10.69
CA VAL A 275 -9.14 1.94 9.24
C VAL A 275 -10.01 0.99 8.43
N ILE A 276 -10.43 1.47 7.25
CA ILE A 276 -10.94 0.67 6.14
C ILE A 276 -10.05 0.95 4.92
N LEU A 277 -9.22 -0.01 4.55
CA LEU A 277 -8.27 0.09 3.44
C LEU A 277 -8.82 -0.63 2.20
N LYS A 278 -8.87 0.08 1.07
CA LYS A 278 -9.09 -0.50 -0.26
C LYS A 278 -7.76 -0.48 -1.04
N PRO A 279 -7.04 -1.62 -1.15
CA PRO A 279 -5.93 -1.75 -2.08
C PRO A 279 -6.44 -1.70 -3.52
N SER A 280 -5.54 -1.57 -4.49
CA SER A 280 -5.95 -1.73 -5.88
C SER A 280 -6.27 -3.18 -6.19
N GLU A 281 -7.36 -3.36 -6.92
CA GLU A 281 -7.84 -4.58 -7.56
C GLU A 281 -6.80 -5.24 -8.48
N LEU A 282 -5.82 -4.48 -9.00
CA LEU A 282 -4.73 -4.99 -9.83
C LEU A 282 -3.58 -5.63 -9.03
N THR A 283 -3.44 -5.29 -7.75
CA THR A 283 -2.33 -5.75 -6.89
C THR A 283 -2.76 -5.88 -5.42
N PRO A 284 -3.65 -6.83 -5.10
CA PRO A 284 -4.22 -6.95 -3.77
C PRO A 284 -3.40 -7.83 -2.81
N LEU A 285 -2.45 -8.62 -3.32
CA LEU A 285 -1.96 -9.81 -2.63
C LEU A 285 -1.09 -9.46 -1.42
N SER A 286 -0.24 -8.42 -1.49
CA SER A 286 0.59 -7.99 -0.36
C SER A 286 -0.25 -7.36 0.76
N ALA A 287 -1.31 -6.61 0.42
CA ALA A 287 -2.25 -6.06 1.39
C ALA A 287 -3.10 -7.15 2.08
N LEU A 288 -3.49 -8.21 1.34
CA LEU A 288 -4.18 -9.37 1.90
C LEU A 288 -3.27 -10.19 2.83
N ARG A 289 -2.01 -10.44 2.46
CA ARG A 289 -1.02 -11.11 3.34
C ARG A 289 -0.72 -10.31 4.61
N LEU A 290 -0.67 -8.97 4.51
CA LEU A 290 -0.50 -8.08 5.65
C LEU A 290 -1.62 -8.24 6.70
N CYS A 291 -2.84 -8.57 6.30
CA CYS A 291 -3.97 -8.79 7.23
C CYS A 291 -3.70 -9.96 8.20
N SER A 292 -3.05 -11.03 7.74
CA SER A 292 -2.63 -12.14 8.60
C SER A 292 -1.63 -11.67 9.67
N LEU A 293 -0.64 -10.83 9.28
CA LEU A 293 0.33 -10.28 10.24
C LEU A 293 -0.27 -9.24 11.18
N ILE A 294 -1.28 -8.46 10.76
CA ILE A 294 -2.03 -7.55 11.64
C ILE A 294 -2.76 -8.36 12.73
N LYS A 295 -3.37 -9.49 12.36
CA LYS A 295 -4.01 -10.40 13.31
C LYS A 295 -3.00 -11.05 14.26
N GLU A 296 -1.88 -11.52 13.74
CA GLU A 296 -0.80 -12.15 14.51
C GLU A 296 -0.07 -11.16 15.43
N ALA A 297 0.12 -9.91 15.01
CA ALA A 297 0.60 -8.82 15.85
C ALA A 297 -0.32 -8.62 17.07
N GLY A 298 -1.63 -8.82 16.91
CA GLY A 298 -2.63 -8.73 17.97
C GLY A 298 -3.35 -7.39 18.01
N PHE A 299 -3.55 -6.75 16.86
CA PHE A 299 -4.46 -5.61 16.77
C PHE A 299 -5.90 -6.08 17.09
N PRO A 300 -6.68 -5.32 17.87
CA PRO A 300 -8.06 -5.70 18.17
C PRO A 300 -8.94 -5.83 16.92
N ASP A 301 -9.89 -6.77 16.95
CA ASP A 301 -10.85 -6.99 15.86
C ASP A 301 -11.56 -5.66 15.48
N GLY A 302 -11.62 -5.39 14.17
CA GLY A 302 -12.22 -4.19 13.60
C GLY A 302 -11.30 -2.96 13.53
N VAL A 303 -10.11 -2.96 14.13
CA VAL A 303 -9.19 -1.80 14.09
C VAL A 303 -8.62 -1.56 12.69
N VAL A 304 -8.31 -2.62 11.94
CA VAL A 304 -8.02 -2.57 10.51
C VAL A 304 -8.97 -3.51 9.79
N ASN A 305 -9.57 -3.01 8.72
CA ASN A 305 -10.40 -3.78 7.80
C ASN A 305 -9.87 -3.53 6.39
N VAL A 306 -9.82 -4.57 5.55
CA VAL A 306 -9.29 -4.49 4.19
C VAL A 306 -10.30 -5.09 3.22
N ILE A 307 -10.76 -4.27 2.27
CA ILE A 307 -11.78 -4.65 1.28
C ILE A 307 -11.20 -4.41 -0.10
N VAL A 308 -10.98 -5.49 -0.84
CA VAL A 308 -10.65 -5.38 -2.26
C VAL A 308 -11.94 -5.31 -3.07
N GLY A 309 -11.93 -4.48 -4.11
CA GLY A 309 -13.04 -4.27 -5.02
C GLY A 309 -12.73 -3.11 -5.95
N TYR A 310 -13.60 -2.84 -6.93
CA TYR A 310 -13.37 -1.79 -7.91
C TYR A 310 -13.49 -0.39 -7.33
N GLY A 311 -12.80 0.58 -7.95
CA GLY A 311 -12.91 2.00 -7.58
C GLY A 311 -14.34 2.55 -7.62
N GLN A 312 -15.17 2.07 -8.55
CA GLN A 312 -16.56 2.50 -8.76
C GLN A 312 -17.56 1.88 -7.77
N THR A 313 -17.16 0.84 -7.02
CA THR A 313 -18.01 0.16 -6.03
C THR A 313 -17.51 0.44 -4.61
N VAL A 314 -16.40 -0.19 -4.22
CA VAL A 314 -15.80 -0.04 -2.88
C VAL A 314 -15.17 1.34 -2.70
N GLY A 315 -14.51 1.88 -3.73
CA GLY A 315 -13.89 3.21 -3.65
C GLY A 315 -14.91 4.35 -3.47
N GLU A 316 -16.00 4.32 -4.24
CA GLU A 316 -17.09 5.29 -4.13
C GLU A 316 -17.89 5.11 -2.83
N ALA A 317 -18.13 3.88 -2.38
CA ALA A 317 -18.74 3.64 -1.07
C ALA A 317 -17.89 4.26 0.06
N ILE A 318 -16.57 4.03 0.07
CA ILE A 318 -15.66 4.60 1.07
C ILE A 318 -15.62 6.15 1.02
N SER A 319 -15.66 6.76 -0.17
CA SER A 319 -15.62 8.23 -0.30
C SER A 319 -16.94 8.89 0.11
N SER A 320 -18.08 8.23 -0.10
CA SER A 320 -19.42 8.76 0.14
C SER A 320 -20.06 8.36 1.47
N HIS A 321 -19.58 7.31 2.17
CA HIS A 321 -20.19 6.83 3.41
C HIS A 321 -20.28 7.92 4.50
N MET A 322 -21.38 7.94 5.26
CA MET A 322 -21.68 9.00 6.24
C MET A 322 -20.93 8.84 7.57
N ASP A 323 -20.75 7.62 8.07
CA ASP A 323 -19.92 7.31 9.26
C ASP A 323 -18.44 7.02 8.92
N ILE A 324 -17.88 7.67 7.89
CA ILE A 324 -16.43 7.71 7.66
C ILE A 324 -15.96 9.15 7.87
N ASP A 325 -15.15 9.38 8.89
CA ASP A 325 -14.79 10.72 9.36
C ASP A 325 -13.66 11.36 8.53
N LYS A 326 -12.86 10.53 7.85
CA LYS A 326 -11.75 10.92 6.98
C LYS A 326 -11.66 10.01 5.75
N VAL A 327 -11.32 10.58 4.59
CA VAL A 327 -10.79 9.83 3.44
C VAL A 327 -9.35 10.24 3.12
N ALA A 328 -8.49 9.26 2.84
CA ALA A 328 -7.16 9.45 2.27
C ALA A 328 -7.04 8.66 0.96
N PHE A 329 -6.63 9.33 -0.12
CA PHE A 329 -6.57 8.74 -1.46
C PHE A 329 -5.21 8.98 -2.10
N THR A 330 -4.64 7.94 -2.73
CA THR A 330 -3.50 8.09 -3.64
C THR A 330 -3.84 7.53 -5.02
N GLY A 331 -3.57 8.29 -6.09
CA GLY A 331 -3.86 7.88 -7.47
C GLY A 331 -4.05 9.03 -8.45
N SER A 332 -4.85 8.84 -9.51
CA SER A 332 -4.98 9.85 -10.57
C SER A 332 -5.74 11.11 -10.14
N ASN A 333 -5.37 12.27 -10.69
CA ASN A 333 -5.98 13.56 -10.34
C ASN A 333 -7.48 13.62 -10.72
N VAL A 334 -7.91 12.83 -11.70
CA VAL A 334 -9.32 12.67 -12.10
C VAL A 334 -10.13 11.99 -11.00
N VAL A 335 -9.58 10.96 -10.34
CA VAL A 335 -10.25 10.29 -9.21
C VAL A 335 -10.12 11.14 -7.94
N GLY A 336 -8.98 11.79 -7.69
CA GLY A 336 -8.81 12.72 -6.57
C GLY A 336 -9.86 13.85 -6.54
N ARG A 337 -10.28 14.33 -7.72
CA ARG A 337 -11.41 15.28 -7.85
C ARG A 337 -12.74 14.65 -7.40
N LYS A 338 -13.07 13.44 -7.85
CA LYS A 338 -14.26 12.70 -7.41
C LYS A 338 -14.27 12.45 -5.90
N ILE A 339 -13.13 12.10 -5.29
CA ILE A 339 -13.03 11.92 -3.82
C ILE A 339 -13.42 13.21 -3.08
N MET A 340 -13.00 14.38 -3.55
CA MET A 340 -13.44 15.67 -2.98
C MET A 340 -14.93 15.94 -3.22
N GLU A 341 -15.46 15.62 -4.40
CA GLU A 341 -16.90 15.78 -4.68
C GLU A 341 -17.76 14.88 -3.79
N SER A 342 -17.41 13.61 -3.63
CA SER A 342 -18.16 12.67 -2.78
C SER A 342 -18.03 13.00 -1.29
N ALA A 343 -16.88 13.50 -0.83
CA ALA A 343 -16.72 14.05 0.52
C ALA A 343 -17.59 15.30 0.74
N ALA A 344 -17.62 16.22 -0.23
CA ALA A 344 -18.42 17.45 -0.17
C ALA A 344 -19.95 17.19 -0.24
N ARG A 345 -20.38 16.15 -0.96
CA ARG A 345 -21.80 15.75 -1.09
C ARG A 345 -22.33 14.92 0.08
N SER A 346 -21.46 14.33 0.90
CA SER A 346 -21.84 13.42 2.00
C SER A 346 -21.83 14.13 3.36
N ASN A 347 -20.70 14.08 4.06
CA ASN A 347 -20.57 14.46 5.46
C ASN A 347 -19.45 15.49 5.72
N LEU A 348 -18.85 16.05 4.67
CA LEU A 348 -17.70 16.97 4.75
C LEU A 348 -16.45 16.35 5.42
N LYS A 349 -16.29 15.02 5.36
CA LYS A 349 -15.12 14.27 5.85
C LYS A 349 -13.80 14.90 5.40
N LYS A 350 -12.78 14.88 6.26
CA LYS A 350 -11.46 15.42 5.89
C LYS A 350 -10.85 14.62 4.74
N VAL A 351 -10.34 15.31 3.73
CA VAL A 351 -9.68 14.71 2.56
C VAL A 351 -8.17 14.91 2.63
N THR A 352 -7.39 13.86 2.38
CA THR A 352 -5.97 13.93 2.02
C THR A 352 -5.78 13.28 0.65
N LEU A 353 -5.05 13.94 -0.25
CA LEU A 353 -4.82 13.47 -1.63
C LEU A 353 -3.31 13.46 -1.93
N GLU A 354 -2.82 12.34 -2.47
CA GLU A 354 -1.52 12.29 -3.16
C GLU A 354 -1.74 11.86 -4.60
N LEU A 355 -1.36 12.71 -5.55
CA LEU A 355 -1.78 12.59 -6.95
C LEU A 355 -0.60 12.61 -7.92
N GLY A 356 -0.91 12.42 -9.20
CA GLY A 356 0.08 12.36 -10.27
C GLY A 356 0.98 13.60 -10.39
N GLY A 357 2.11 13.44 -11.06
CA GLY A 357 3.16 14.45 -11.21
C GLY A 357 3.75 14.54 -12.62
N LYS A 358 4.46 15.63 -12.89
CA LYS A 358 5.28 15.82 -14.10
C LYS A 358 6.60 16.49 -13.74
N ASN A 359 7.36 15.75 -12.95
CA ASN A 359 8.41 16.28 -12.08
C ASN A 359 9.64 16.71 -12.91
N PRO A 360 10.10 17.96 -12.77
CA PRO A 360 11.27 18.46 -13.48
C PRO A 360 12.56 18.04 -12.77
N ALA A 361 13.55 17.64 -13.56
CA ALA A 361 14.94 17.47 -13.15
C ALA A 361 15.81 18.47 -13.93
N ILE A 362 16.47 19.38 -13.22
CA ILE A 362 17.31 20.43 -13.82
C ILE A 362 18.78 20.07 -13.58
N VAL A 363 19.56 19.97 -14.66
CA VAL A 363 20.99 19.60 -14.65
C VAL A 363 21.81 20.75 -15.20
N PHE A 364 22.61 21.40 -14.35
CA PHE A 364 23.48 22.51 -14.71
C PHE A 364 24.85 22.03 -15.23
N ASP A 365 25.56 22.89 -15.96
CA ASP A 365 26.87 22.58 -16.57
C ASP A 365 27.96 22.22 -15.54
N ASP A 366 27.77 22.58 -14.26
CA ASP A 366 28.64 22.25 -13.14
C ASP A 366 28.25 20.98 -12.37
N ALA A 367 27.23 20.25 -12.82
CA ALA A 367 26.82 19.00 -12.20
C ALA A 367 27.91 17.91 -12.30
N ASP A 368 28.00 17.06 -11.28
CA ASP A 368 28.74 15.80 -11.38
C ASP A 368 28.03 14.89 -12.40
N LEU A 369 28.62 14.77 -13.59
CA LEU A 369 27.96 14.18 -14.76
C LEU A 369 27.54 12.73 -14.51
N ASP A 370 28.43 11.91 -13.93
CA ASP A 370 28.20 10.47 -13.73
C ASP A 370 27.16 10.22 -12.62
N LYS A 371 27.16 11.04 -11.57
CA LYS A 371 26.12 11.01 -10.52
C LYS A 371 24.78 11.52 -11.03
N ALA A 372 24.75 12.62 -11.79
CA ALA A 372 23.53 13.18 -12.36
C ALA A 372 22.87 12.21 -13.35
N VAL A 373 23.67 11.58 -14.22
CA VAL A 373 23.21 10.50 -15.10
C VAL A 373 22.69 9.31 -14.28
N GLY A 374 23.43 8.85 -13.28
CA GLY A 374 23.03 7.71 -12.45
C GLY A 374 21.72 7.92 -11.69
N TRP A 375 21.55 9.08 -11.07
CA TRP A 375 20.31 9.45 -10.38
C TRP A 375 19.15 9.69 -11.34
N SER A 376 19.40 10.21 -12.53
CA SER A 376 18.36 10.42 -13.55
C SER A 376 17.86 9.11 -14.16
N VAL A 377 18.72 8.10 -14.32
CA VAL A 377 18.29 6.73 -14.63
C VAL A 377 17.34 6.20 -13.56
N HIS A 378 17.74 6.28 -12.28
CA HIS A 378 16.90 5.81 -11.17
C HIS A 378 15.57 6.58 -11.08
N GLY A 379 15.63 7.91 -11.12
CA GLY A 379 14.47 8.79 -11.02
C GLY A 379 13.46 8.65 -12.18
N LEU A 380 13.88 8.15 -13.34
CA LEU A 380 13.02 7.89 -14.49
C LEU A 380 12.50 6.45 -14.56
N LEU A 381 13.33 5.44 -14.25
CA LEU A 381 13.07 4.04 -14.60
C LEU A 381 12.84 3.10 -13.40
N TRP A 382 13.05 3.56 -12.17
CA TRP A 382 12.67 2.78 -10.99
C TRP A 382 11.18 2.42 -11.03
N ASN A 383 10.85 1.18 -10.66
CA ASN A 383 9.50 0.62 -10.75
C ASN A 383 8.83 0.84 -12.13
N GLN A 384 9.59 0.62 -13.21
CA GLN A 384 9.15 0.84 -14.60
C GLN A 384 8.74 2.28 -14.93
N GLY A 385 9.13 3.29 -14.14
CA GLY A 385 8.63 4.66 -14.27
C GLY A 385 7.16 4.84 -13.84
N GLN A 386 6.56 3.82 -13.22
CA GLN A 386 5.21 3.84 -12.66
C GLN A 386 5.22 4.53 -11.28
N VAL A 387 5.82 5.73 -11.21
CA VAL A 387 6.07 6.47 -9.95
C VAL A 387 5.56 7.90 -10.11
N CYS A 388 4.68 8.36 -9.19
CA CYS A 388 4.14 9.71 -9.24
C CYS A 388 5.23 10.80 -9.09
N SER A 389 6.31 10.49 -8.37
CA SER A 389 7.51 11.33 -8.22
C SER A 389 8.57 11.14 -9.31
N ALA A 390 8.30 10.35 -10.37
CA ALA A 390 9.26 10.10 -11.45
C ALA A 390 9.75 11.39 -12.11
N ALA A 391 11.08 11.55 -12.17
CA ALA A 391 11.73 12.58 -12.96
C ALA A 391 11.43 12.30 -14.43
N SER A 392 10.61 13.15 -15.05
CA SER A 392 9.99 12.86 -16.35
C SER A 392 10.03 14.04 -17.33
N ARG A 393 10.39 15.24 -16.86
CA ARG A 393 10.91 16.33 -17.69
C ARG A 393 12.35 16.61 -17.28
N PHE A 394 13.29 16.46 -18.19
CA PHE A 394 14.70 16.74 -17.95
C PHE A 394 15.12 17.99 -18.71
N TYR A 395 15.61 18.96 -17.94
CA TYR A 395 16.15 20.20 -18.42
C TYR A 395 17.66 20.16 -18.22
N VAL A 396 18.43 20.12 -19.30
CA VAL A 396 19.89 19.95 -19.21
C VAL A 396 20.58 21.13 -19.90
N GLN A 397 21.55 21.72 -19.21
CA GLN A 397 22.19 22.94 -19.67
C GLN A 397 23.04 22.68 -20.92
N ALA A 398 23.08 23.68 -21.82
CA ALA A 398 23.57 23.52 -23.19
C ALA A 398 25.07 23.17 -23.28
N GLY A 399 25.90 23.47 -22.28
CA GLY A 399 27.33 23.14 -22.29
C GLY A 399 27.63 21.66 -22.06
N ILE A 400 26.75 20.94 -21.35
CA ILE A 400 26.89 19.49 -21.09
C ILE A 400 25.89 18.60 -21.82
N TYR A 401 24.78 19.13 -22.35
CA TYR A 401 23.65 18.32 -22.86
C TYR A 401 24.06 17.14 -23.74
N ASP A 402 24.88 17.34 -24.77
CA ASP A 402 25.19 16.29 -25.74
C ASP A 402 26.02 15.14 -25.11
N LYS A 403 26.89 15.47 -24.14
CA LYS A 403 27.62 14.48 -23.33
C LYS A 403 26.70 13.73 -22.37
N TYR A 404 25.84 14.48 -21.67
CA TYR A 404 24.89 13.96 -20.70
C TYR A 404 23.91 12.98 -21.36
N ILE A 405 23.31 13.37 -22.48
CA ILE A 405 22.35 12.55 -23.22
C ILE A 405 23.03 11.31 -23.81
N SER A 406 24.26 11.40 -24.30
CA SER A 406 25.03 10.24 -24.76
C SER A 406 25.29 9.25 -23.61
N ALA A 407 25.80 9.72 -22.48
CA ALA A 407 26.07 8.88 -21.30
C ALA A 407 24.79 8.28 -20.70
N LEU A 408 23.70 9.05 -20.63
CA LEU A 408 22.40 8.58 -20.18
C LEU A 408 21.82 7.51 -21.11
N SER A 409 21.85 7.73 -22.42
CA SER A 409 21.34 6.78 -23.41
C SER A 409 22.13 5.46 -23.36
N ALA A 410 23.46 5.52 -23.25
CA ALA A 410 24.29 4.34 -23.08
C ALA A 410 23.97 3.59 -21.78
N ARG A 411 23.78 4.29 -20.65
CA ARG A 411 23.44 3.68 -19.36
C ARG A 411 22.04 3.08 -19.36
N ILE A 412 21.08 3.67 -20.07
CA ILE A 412 19.71 3.15 -20.21
C ILE A 412 19.67 1.95 -21.18
N ALA A 413 20.43 1.98 -22.28
CA ALA A 413 20.52 0.85 -23.21
C ALA A 413 21.15 -0.42 -22.59
N ALA A 414 21.91 -0.27 -21.50
CA ALA A 414 22.48 -1.38 -20.72
C ALA A 414 21.51 -1.99 -19.67
N ILE A 415 20.28 -1.46 -19.54
CA ILE A 415 19.30 -1.93 -18.54
C ILE A 415 18.61 -3.20 -19.02
N LYS A 416 18.68 -4.26 -18.20
CA LYS A 416 17.88 -5.47 -18.42
C LYS A 416 16.42 -5.22 -18.10
N VAL A 417 15.61 -5.19 -19.15
CA VAL A 417 14.15 -5.40 -19.10
C VAL A 417 13.90 -6.91 -19.13
N GLY A 418 13.02 -7.45 -18.28
CA GLY A 418 12.74 -8.89 -18.29
C GLY A 418 11.95 -9.40 -17.08
N ASP A 419 12.06 -10.71 -16.86
CA ASP A 419 11.38 -11.46 -15.80
C ASP A 419 11.64 -10.84 -14.40
N PRO A 420 10.60 -10.49 -13.61
CA PRO A 420 10.76 -9.90 -12.28
C PRO A 420 11.60 -10.71 -11.28
N PHE A 421 11.77 -12.02 -11.50
CA PHE A 421 12.53 -12.92 -10.62
C PHE A 421 13.93 -13.29 -11.14
N ASP A 422 14.33 -12.75 -12.30
CA ASP A 422 15.72 -12.83 -12.76
C ASP A 422 16.60 -11.86 -11.95
N VAL A 423 17.70 -12.34 -11.37
CA VAL A 423 18.54 -11.57 -10.43
C VAL A 423 19.12 -10.27 -11.01
N ASP A 424 19.37 -10.23 -12.32
CA ASP A 424 19.89 -9.05 -13.03
C ASP A 424 18.79 -8.13 -13.59
N THR A 425 17.50 -8.48 -13.45
CA THR A 425 16.41 -7.64 -13.99
C THR A 425 16.30 -6.35 -13.19
N TYR A 426 16.39 -5.23 -13.90
CA TYR A 426 16.17 -3.90 -13.32
C TYR A 426 14.74 -3.43 -13.55
N GLN A 427 14.16 -3.75 -14.72
CA GLN A 427 12.85 -3.28 -15.15
C GLN A 427 11.93 -4.46 -15.54
N GLY A 428 10.80 -4.59 -14.87
CA GLY A 428 9.77 -5.58 -15.23
C GLY A 428 8.74 -5.08 -16.26
N PRO A 429 7.59 -5.76 -16.39
CA PRO A 429 6.46 -5.30 -17.20
C PRO A 429 5.71 -4.13 -16.54
N GLN A 430 4.88 -3.43 -17.32
CA GLN A 430 3.85 -2.51 -16.80
C GLN A 430 2.72 -3.32 -16.16
N ILE A 431 1.94 -2.73 -15.25
CA ILE A 431 0.92 -3.47 -14.49
C ILE A 431 -0.15 -4.17 -15.35
N SER A 432 -0.52 -3.60 -16.51
CA SER A 432 -1.62 -4.13 -17.33
C SER A 432 -1.50 -3.75 -18.81
N GLU A 433 -2.22 -4.49 -19.66
CA GLU A 433 -2.44 -4.18 -21.08
C GLU A 433 -2.96 -2.74 -21.26
N THR A 434 -4.03 -2.38 -20.55
CA THR A 434 -4.66 -1.05 -20.63
C THR A 434 -3.69 0.09 -20.26
N HIS A 435 -2.80 -0.14 -19.30
CA HIS A 435 -1.78 0.85 -18.93
C HIS A 435 -0.62 0.89 -19.95
N THR A 436 -0.24 -0.27 -20.49
CA THR A 436 0.72 -0.38 -21.61
C THR A 436 0.24 0.39 -22.83
N ASP A 437 -1.02 0.22 -23.23
CA ASP A 437 -1.59 0.91 -24.39
C ASP A 437 -1.74 2.42 -24.16
N ARG A 438 -2.01 2.86 -22.92
CA ARG A 438 -1.92 4.28 -22.55
C ARG A 438 -0.50 4.82 -22.76
N ILE A 439 0.54 4.10 -22.32
CA ILE A 439 1.94 4.50 -22.50
C ILE A 439 2.31 4.54 -23.99
N MET A 440 1.97 3.51 -24.76
CA MET A 440 2.22 3.47 -26.20
C MET A 440 1.47 4.59 -26.94
N GLY A 441 0.27 4.96 -26.49
CA GLY A 441 -0.48 6.11 -26.98
C GLY A 441 0.21 7.45 -26.73
N TYR A 442 0.91 7.62 -25.60
CA TYR A 442 1.75 8.80 -25.36
C TYR A 442 3.01 8.80 -26.23
N ILE A 443 3.69 7.66 -26.38
CA ILE A 443 4.87 7.54 -27.24
C ILE A 443 4.50 7.91 -28.69
N LYS A 444 3.44 7.32 -29.22
CA LYS A 444 2.90 7.67 -30.54
C LYS A 444 2.55 9.17 -30.64
N SER A 445 1.87 9.73 -29.64
CA SER A 445 1.54 11.16 -29.60
C SER A 445 2.78 12.07 -29.55
N GLY A 446 3.92 11.59 -29.05
CA GLY A 446 5.19 12.32 -29.11
C GLY A 446 5.77 12.35 -30.53
N GLN A 447 5.82 11.19 -31.19
CA GLN A 447 6.25 11.05 -32.58
C GLN A 447 5.38 11.88 -33.54
N GLU A 448 4.05 11.81 -33.39
CA GLU A 448 3.08 12.57 -34.19
C GLU A 448 3.16 14.10 -33.97
N GLN A 449 3.72 14.53 -32.83
CA GLN A 449 3.96 15.95 -32.53
C GLN A 449 5.37 16.42 -32.90
N GLY A 450 6.20 15.56 -33.52
CA GLY A 450 7.53 15.90 -34.02
C GLY A 450 8.66 15.77 -33.00
N ALA A 451 8.44 15.12 -31.85
CA ALA A 451 9.52 14.82 -30.90
C ALA A 451 10.40 13.66 -31.42
N ASN A 452 11.71 13.80 -31.27
CA ASN A 452 12.67 12.79 -31.72
C ASN A 452 12.84 11.66 -30.68
N VAL A 453 12.51 10.42 -31.05
CA VAL A 453 12.81 9.24 -30.23
C VAL A 453 14.29 8.89 -30.39
N LEU A 454 15.08 9.16 -29.36
CA LEU A 454 16.52 8.84 -29.36
C LEU A 454 16.79 7.39 -28.95
N LEU A 455 15.94 6.83 -28.08
CA LEU A 455 16.04 5.47 -27.55
C LEU A 455 14.63 4.97 -27.22
N GLY A 456 14.40 3.67 -27.37
CA GLY A 456 13.13 3.02 -27.05
C GLY A 456 12.03 3.31 -28.07
N GLY A 457 10.81 3.55 -27.60
CA GLY A 457 9.66 3.92 -28.42
C GLY A 457 8.74 2.76 -28.84
N GLU A 458 9.01 1.52 -28.42
CA GLU A 458 8.19 0.35 -28.75
C GLU A 458 7.85 -0.51 -27.50
N ARG A 459 6.92 -1.46 -27.65
CA ARG A 459 6.81 -2.59 -26.71
C ARG A 459 8.13 -3.38 -26.73
N HIS A 460 8.57 -3.88 -25.59
CA HIS A 460 9.77 -4.71 -25.49
C HIS A 460 9.40 -6.19 -25.68
N LYS A 461 10.15 -6.91 -26.53
CA LYS A 461 9.84 -8.31 -26.88
C LYS A 461 10.36 -9.25 -25.79
N HIS A 462 9.48 -10.02 -25.16
CA HIS A 462 9.81 -10.95 -24.09
C HIS A 462 9.25 -12.35 -24.38
N LYS A 463 9.89 -13.41 -23.86
CA LYS A 463 9.55 -14.84 -24.12
C LYS A 463 8.09 -15.21 -23.80
N GLU A 464 7.44 -14.46 -22.92
CA GLU A 464 6.08 -14.69 -22.42
C GLU A 464 5.03 -13.71 -23.00
N ASP A 465 5.41 -12.79 -23.90
CA ASP A 465 4.56 -11.75 -24.52
C ASP A 465 3.75 -10.86 -23.53
N GLY A 466 4.24 -10.69 -22.30
CA GLY A 466 3.66 -9.80 -21.29
C GLY A 466 3.77 -8.31 -21.58
N TYR A 467 3.39 -7.50 -20.59
CA TYR A 467 3.13 -6.06 -20.70
C TYR A 467 4.40 -5.18 -20.71
N PHE A 468 5.40 -5.54 -21.50
CA PHE A 468 6.72 -4.90 -21.49
C PHE A 468 6.82 -3.69 -22.43
N VAL A 469 7.43 -2.60 -21.95
CA VAL A 469 7.71 -1.36 -22.71
C VAL A 469 9.19 -1.03 -22.63
N GLN A 470 9.79 -0.58 -23.73
CA GLN A 470 11.20 -0.19 -23.77
C GLN A 470 11.42 1.12 -23.01
N PRO A 471 12.52 1.25 -22.22
CA PRO A 471 12.98 2.54 -21.72
C PRO A 471 13.13 3.56 -22.85
N THR A 472 12.39 4.66 -22.80
CA THR A 472 12.20 5.58 -23.92
C THR A 472 12.70 6.99 -23.61
N ILE A 473 13.51 7.55 -24.51
CA ILE A 473 14.07 8.90 -24.43
C ILE A 473 13.54 9.72 -25.60
N PHE A 474 12.77 10.77 -25.29
CA PHE A 474 12.40 11.80 -26.25
C PHE A 474 13.31 13.03 -26.15
N THR A 475 13.77 13.49 -27.29
CA THR A 475 14.56 14.72 -27.48
C THR A 475 13.82 15.69 -28.40
N ASP A 476 14.30 16.92 -28.49
CA ASP A 476 13.69 18.01 -29.27
C ASP A 476 12.24 18.34 -28.85
N VAL A 477 11.94 18.10 -27.56
CA VAL A 477 10.61 18.29 -26.97
C VAL A 477 10.37 19.75 -26.59
N THR A 478 9.23 20.29 -27.03
CA THR A 478 8.74 21.62 -26.66
C THR A 478 7.71 21.56 -25.54
N SER A 479 7.50 22.67 -24.82
CA SER A 479 6.51 22.79 -23.73
C SER A 479 5.10 22.38 -24.14
N GLU A 480 4.75 22.59 -25.42
CA GLU A 480 3.37 22.42 -25.88
C GLU A 480 2.96 20.98 -26.09
N MET A 481 3.92 20.06 -26.24
CA MET A 481 3.68 18.65 -26.52
C MET A 481 2.97 17.93 -25.39
N LYS A 482 2.11 16.97 -25.76
CA LYS A 482 1.36 16.14 -24.82
C LYS A 482 2.29 15.39 -23.85
N ILE A 483 3.39 14.84 -24.39
CA ILE A 483 4.42 14.15 -23.62
C ILE A 483 5.20 15.06 -22.66
N ALA A 484 5.19 16.39 -22.85
CA ALA A 484 5.77 17.36 -21.92
C ALA A 484 4.77 17.74 -20.81
N LYS A 485 3.49 17.90 -21.15
CA LYS A 485 2.44 18.36 -20.21
C LYS A 485 1.86 17.27 -19.32
N GLU A 486 1.60 16.08 -19.85
CA GLU A 486 0.81 15.04 -19.20
C GLU A 486 1.66 13.93 -18.54
N GLU A 487 1.15 13.38 -17.44
CA GLU A 487 1.73 12.21 -16.78
C GLU A 487 1.55 10.94 -17.62
N ILE A 488 2.68 10.35 -18.02
CA ILE A 488 2.73 9.09 -18.80
C ILE A 488 2.65 7.88 -17.85
N PHE A 489 3.34 7.96 -16.71
CA PHE A 489 3.40 6.91 -15.67
C PHE A 489 3.97 5.57 -16.16
N GLY A 490 5.01 5.64 -16.99
CA GLY A 490 5.77 4.52 -17.54
C GLY A 490 7.20 4.97 -17.86
N PRO A 491 8.03 4.14 -18.51
CA PRO A 491 9.48 4.34 -18.60
C PRO A 491 9.87 5.32 -19.73
N VAL A 492 9.32 6.54 -19.71
CA VAL A 492 9.37 7.51 -20.82
C VAL A 492 9.75 8.91 -20.30
N GLY A 493 10.95 9.38 -20.64
CA GLY A 493 11.46 10.70 -20.27
C GLY A 493 11.53 11.66 -21.44
N VAL A 494 11.22 12.94 -21.21
CA VAL A 494 11.42 14.02 -22.20
C VAL A 494 12.59 14.91 -21.82
N PHE A 495 13.40 15.30 -22.80
CA PHE A 495 14.65 16.04 -22.61
C PHE A 495 14.70 17.31 -23.48
N SER A 496 15.04 18.44 -22.85
CA SER A 496 15.11 19.77 -23.48
C SER A 496 16.39 20.51 -23.06
N LYS A 497 17.00 21.24 -24.01
CA LYS A 497 18.16 22.13 -23.76
C LYS A 497 17.71 23.41 -23.06
N PHE A 498 18.53 23.94 -22.15
CA PHE A 498 18.37 25.31 -21.62
C PHE A 498 19.71 26.05 -21.51
N THR A 499 19.64 27.38 -21.36
CA THR A 499 20.80 28.27 -21.25
C THR A 499 20.71 29.23 -20.05
N ASP A 500 19.53 29.79 -19.79
CA ASP A 500 19.28 30.73 -18.69
C ASP A 500 18.71 30.02 -17.44
N GLU A 501 19.28 30.34 -16.27
CA GLU A 501 18.82 29.87 -14.96
C GLU A 501 17.50 30.52 -14.52
N ALA A 502 17.24 31.77 -14.93
CA ALA A 502 16.00 32.46 -14.55
C ALA A 502 14.78 31.90 -15.30
N ASP A 503 14.88 31.70 -16.62
CA ASP A 503 13.79 31.09 -17.40
C ASP A 503 13.60 29.59 -17.08
N ILE A 504 14.64 28.81 -16.77
CA ILE A 504 14.45 27.37 -16.52
C ILE A 504 13.63 27.08 -15.25
N VAL A 505 13.74 27.92 -14.21
CA VAL A 505 12.88 27.84 -13.02
C VAL A 505 11.41 28.09 -13.39
N LYS A 506 11.15 29.03 -14.31
CA LYS A 506 9.81 29.31 -14.82
C LYS A 506 9.27 28.12 -15.63
N GLN A 507 10.03 27.56 -16.56
CA GLN A 507 9.64 26.37 -17.34
C GLN A 507 9.40 25.13 -16.45
N ALA A 508 10.26 24.90 -15.44
CA ALA A 508 10.08 23.83 -14.48
C ALA A 508 8.77 23.97 -13.69
N ASN A 509 8.41 25.20 -13.32
CA ASN A 509 7.17 25.54 -12.63
C ASN A 509 5.92 25.61 -13.53
N ASP A 510 6.07 25.73 -14.85
CA ASP A 510 4.96 25.86 -15.81
C ASP A 510 4.27 24.50 -16.05
N THR A 511 3.43 24.14 -15.08
CA THR A 511 2.68 22.88 -15.06
C THR A 511 1.58 22.96 -13.97
N PRO A 512 0.42 22.28 -14.15
CA PRO A 512 -0.57 22.13 -13.09
C PRO A 512 -0.08 21.25 -11.92
N TYR A 513 0.99 20.48 -12.12
CA TYR A 513 1.57 19.58 -11.15
C TYR A 513 2.59 20.25 -10.22
N GLY A 514 2.96 19.56 -9.14
CA GLY A 514 3.93 20.05 -8.15
C GLY A 514 4.30 19.00 -7.11
N LEU A 515 4.49 17.74 -7.48
CA LEU A 515 4.81 16.68 -6.51
C LEU A 515 6.27 16.74 -6.09
N THR A 516 7.21 16.46 -7.01
CA THR A 516 8.64 16.52 -6.75
C THR A 516 9.37 17.36 -7.80
N ALA A 517 10.62 17.70 -7.50
CA ALA A 517 11.61 18.20 -8.47
C ALA A 517 13.02 17.72 -8.09
N SER A 518 13.97 17.79 -9.02
CA SER A 518 15.39 17.47 -8.78
C SER A 518 16.30 18.55 -9.35
N VAL A 519 17.41 18.87 -8.67
CA VAL A 519 18.38 19.89 -9.07
C VAL A 519 19.80 19.33 -8.95
N PHE A 520 20.56 19.32 -10.04
CA PHE A 520 21.95 18.83 -10.08
C PHE A 520 22.90 19.99 -10.40
N SER A 521 23.77 20.30 -9.44
CA SER A 521 24.75 21.39 -9.49
C SER A 521 25.77 21.23 -8.35
N GLN A 522 27.03 21.59 -8.54
CA GLN A 522 28.03 21.59 -7.46
C GLN A 522 28.10 22.94 -6.71
N ASP A 523 27.63 24.04 -7.31
CA ASP A 523 27.38 25.30 -6.62
C ASP A 523 26.19 25.18 -5.65
N ILE A 524 26.50 25.14 -4.35
CA ILE A 524 25.51 25.08 -3.27
C ILE A 524 24.54 26.28 -3.27
N ASN A 525 25.00 27.46 -3.71
CA ASN A 525 24.14 28.64 -3.76
C ASN A 525 23.13 28.51 -4.89
N ARG A 526 23.56 28.05 -6.08
CA ARG A 526 22.64 27.73 -7.18
C ARG A 526 21.65 26.66 -6.76
N ALA A 527 22.13 25.53 -6.24
CA ALA A 527 21.29 24.41 -5.86
C ALA A 527 20.16 24.82 -4.90
N LEU A 528 20.49 25.57 -3.84
CA LEU A 528 19.50 26.06 -2.87
C LEU A 528 18.62 27.18 -3.45
N ASN A 529 19.17 28.13 -4.20
CA ASN A 529 18.39 29.22 -4.82
C ASN A 529 17.40 28.72 -5.88
N VAL A 530 17.73 27.66 -6.59
CA VAL A 530 16.80 26.99 -7.52
C VAL A 530 15.78 26.18 -6.74
N ALA A 531 16.20 25.39 -5.75
CA ALA A 531 15.28 24.59 -4.93
C ALA A 531 14.21 25.43 -4.22
N HIS A 532 14.57 26.57 -3.63
CA HIS A 532 13.62 27.48 -2.97
C HIS A 532 12.60 28.13 -3.92
N LYS A 533 12.86 28.15 -5.23
CA LYS A 533 11.94 28.72 -6.24
C LYS A 533 11.06 27.67 -6.92
N LEU A 534 11.33 26.38 -6.73
CA LEU A 534 10.56 25.29 -7.35
C LEU A 534 9.28 25.01 -6.56
N GLN A 535 8.15 25.02 -7.25
CA GLN A 535 6.82 24.83 -6.68
C GLN A 535 6.47 23.34 -6.55
N ALA A 536 7.29 22.61 -5.79
CA ALA A 536 7.19 21.18 -5.57
C ALA A 536 7.13 20.83 -4.07
N GLY A 537 6.49 19.70 -3.75
CA GLY A 537 6.38 19.15 -2.40
C GLY A 537 7.71 18.72 -1.80
N THR A 538 8.55 18.11 -2.63
CA THR A 538 9.90 17.64 -2.27
C THR A 538 10.87 18.04 -3.38
N VAL A 539 12.00 18.67 -3.03
CA VAL A 539 13.07 18.96 -3.99
C VAL A 539 14.32 18.18 -3.60
N PHE A 540 14.79 17.34 -4.51
CA PHE A 540 16.03 16.60 -4.36
C PHE A 540 17.21 17.42 -4.90
N VAL A 541 18.36 17.40 -4.22
CA VAL A 541 19.58 18.11 -4.64
C VAL A 541 20.71 17.10 -4.84
N ASN A 542 21.26 17.06 -6.05
CA ASN A 542 22.22 16.07 -6.54
C ASN A 542 21.77 14.60 -6.42
N SER A 543 20.45 14.38 -6.36
CA SER A 543 19.80 13.08 -6.33
C SER A 543 18.39 13.16 -6.94
N ALA A 544 17.71 12.01 -7.07
CA ALA A 544 16.29 11.95 -7.47
C ALA A 544 15.61 10.73 -6.81
N SER A 545 14.33 10.87 -6.45
CA SER A 545 13.46 9.80 -5.90
C SER A 545 13.91 9.11 -4.60
N ASN A 546 15.01 9.55 -3.98
CA ASN A 546 15.53 9.03 -2.71
C ASN A 546 14.75 9.57 -1.50
N MET A 547 13.58 8.99 -1.25
CA MET A 547 12.70 9.37 -0.14
C MET A 547 13.15 8.78 1.21
N ASP A 548 12.94 9.51 2.29
CA ASP A 548 13.14 9.07 3.68
C ASP A 548 11.79 9.12 4.43
N MET A 549 11.48 8.10 5.24
CA MET A 549 10.16 7.96 5.86
C MET A 549 9.89 8.97 6.99
N SER A 550 10.93 9.65 7.48
CA SER A 550 10.84 10.74 8.46
C SER A 550 10.61 12.12 7.85
N VAL A 551 10.80 12.26 6.52
CA VAL A 551 10.63 13.51 5.78
C VAL A 551 9.23 13.57 5.17
N PRO A 552 8.48 14.68 5.30
CA PRO A 552 7.15 14.79 4.71
C PRO A 552 7.21 14.79 3.18
N PHE A 553 6.32 13.99 2.58
CA PHE A 553 6.11 13.90 1.14
C PHE A 553 4.72 14.45 0.80
N GLY A 554 4.57 15.07 -0.37
CA GLY A 554 3.25 15.29 -0.96
C GLY A 554 3.04 16.60 -1.71
N GLY A 555 1.99 16.64 -2.54
CA GLY A 555 1.92 17.60 -3.66
C GLY A 555 1.68 19.08 -3.32
N TYR A 556 2.24 19.96 -4.16
CA TYR A 556 1.74 21.31 -4.44
C TYR A 556 0.72 21.28 -5.59
N LYS A 557 -0.03 22.38 -5.76
CA LYS A 557 -0.98 22.60 -6.87
C LYS A 557 -1.99 21.45 -7.01
N GLN A 558 -2.08 20.82 -8.20
CA GLN A 558 -2.99 19.70 -8.46
C GLN A 558 -2.39 18.32 -8.12
N SER A 559 -1.15 18.25 -7.60
CA SER A 559 -0.51 16.99 -7.23
C SER A 559 -0.85 16.50 -5.82
N GLY A 560 -1.55 17.28 -4.98
CA GLY A 560 -1.96 16.77 -3.66
C GLY A 560 -2.58 17.81 -2.73
N ILE A 561 -3.14 17.33 -1.61
CA ILE A 561 -3.69 18.11 -0.50
C ILE A 561 -3.35 17.38 0.81
N GLY A 562 -2.64 18.04 1.72
CA GLY A 562 -2.02 17.40 2.89
C GLY A 562 -0.59 16.91 2.59
N ARG A 563 0.00 16.16 3.52
CA ARG A 563 1.32 15.51 3.38
C ARG A 563 1.31 14.15 4.02
N GLU A 564 1.90 13.15 3.39
CA GLU A 564 2.20 11.87 4.03
C GLU A 564 3.66 11.82 4.50
N LEU A 565 4.05 10.79 5.24
CA LEU A 565 5.35 10.67 5.93
C LEU A 565 5.66 11.78 6.96
N GLY A 566 6.70 11.55 7.76
CA GLY A 566 7.15 12.46 8.81
C GLY A 566 6.12 12.76 9.92
N GLU A 567 6.38 13.83 10.68
CA GLU A 567 5.46 14.34 11.71
C GLU A 567 4.18 14.92 11.11
N TYR A 568 4.29 15.59 9.95
CA TYR A 568 3.18 16.29 9.29
C TYR A 568 1.99 15.38 8.98
N ALA A 569 2.23 14.10 8.67
CA ALA A 569 1.17 13.15 8.41
C ALA A 569 0.21 12.99 9.59
N LEU A 570 0.69 13.11 10.84
CA LEU A 570 -0.11 12.92 12.05
C LEU A 570 -1.26 13.95 12.13
N ALA A 571 -1.02 15.18 11.68
CA ALA A 571 -2.03 16.25 11.66
C ALA A 571 -3.22 15.94 10.75
N ASN A 572 -3.01 15.16 9.66
CA ASN A 572 -4.12 14.71 8.81
C ASN A 572 -5.09 13.77 9.53
N TYR A 573 -4.62 13.10 10.59
CA TYR A 573 -5.29 12.01 11.29
C TYR A 573 -5.77 12.40 12.70
N THR A 574 -5.68 13.68 13.08
CA THR A 574 -6.21 14.19 14.35
C THR A 574 -7.19 15.35 14.22
N ASN A 575 -8.01 15.53 15.26
CA ASN A 575 -8.80 16.72 15.55
C ASN A 575 -8.16 17.49 16.70
N VAL A 576 -7.96 18.79 16.49
CA VAL A 576 -7.44 19.70 17.53
C VAL A 576 -8.62 20.21 18.36
N LYS A 577 -8.74 19.75 19.61
CA LYS A 577 -9.75 20.22 20.56
C LYS A 577 -9.11 21.22 21.52
N ALA A 578 -9.50 22.49 21.42
CA ALA A 578 -9.17 23.49 22.42
C ALA A 578 -10.05 23.30 23.67
N VAL A 579 -9.45 23.39 24.84
CA VAL A 579 -10.10 23.35 26.16
C VAL A 579 -9.78 24.65 26.89
N HIS A 580 -10.80 25.23 27.53
CA HIS A 580 -10.69 26.44 28.33
C HIS A 580 -11.23 26.17 29.72
N VAL A 581 -10.39 26.36 30.74
CA VAL A 581 -10.74 26.21 32.15
C VAL A 581 -10.70 27.59 32.78
N ASN A 582 -11.84 28.06 33.32
CA ASN A 582 -11.86 29.26 34.14
C ASN A 582 -11.26 28.93 35.52
N LEU A 583 -10.23 29.69 35.92
CA LEU A 583 -9.55 29.58 37.21
C LEU A 583 -9.85 30.77 38.14
N GLY A 584 -10.53 31.82 37.65
CA GLY A 584 -10.85 33.00 38.46
C GLY A 584 -11.37 34.24 37.72
N LEU A 585 -11.63 34.17 36.41
CA LEU A 585 -12.25 35.26 35.66
C LEU A 585 -13.67 35.54 36.19
N GLN A 586 -13.92 36.81 36.51
CA GLN A 586 -15.23 37.38 36.83
C GLN A 586 -15.85 37.99 35.55
N MET A 587 -17.16 38.20 35.56
CA MET A 587 -17.95 38.84 34.48
C MET A 587 -18.48 40.20 34.92
#